data_AF-A0A1X1V8X9-F1
#
_entry.id   AF-A0A1X1V8X9-F1
#
_cell.length_a   1.000
_cell.length_b   1.000
_cell.length_c   1.000
_cell.angle_alpha   90.00
_cell.angle_beta   90.00
_cell.angle_gamma   90.00
#
_symmetry.space_group_name_H-M   'P 1'
#
loop_
_entity.id
_entity.type
_entity.pdbx_description
1 polymer ?
#
loop_
_entity_poly.entity_id
_entity_poly.type
_entity_poly.pdbx_seq_one_letter_code
_entity_poly.pdbx_strand_id
1 'polypeptide(L)'
;MHHGAMDMAPAGIALAEGGDDRDGLEMDVLHLRLGPVLCYWPAGLVVRCSLQGDVLARAEAWVVDSNSGNGNSTPERQDHVAARHCDHVVDLLALAGWPRAAAIARTARDALLSEPNAGHGPSLLDTLHGKLRRSRVLRWSLRDITSLTVEDCDRLGLPSAFAGDCYDRLLARIDMAQRALSNSLEPSEFHVNFTTVVTALPELVGGLDLATTRLAIASLGIDTAPRHAGGRNG
;
A
#
# COMPACT_ATOMS: atom_id res chain seq x y z
N MET A 1 54.74 -16.91 12.46
CA MET A 1 53.96 -18.00 11.84
C MET A 1 52.78 -17.37 11.12
N HIS A 2 52.64 -17.63 9.83
CA HIS A 2 51.66 -17.00 8.94
C HIS A 2 50.48 -17.95 8.78
N HIS A 3 49.29 -17.59 9.29
CA HIS A 3 48.07 -18.36 9.07
C HIS A 3 47.32 -17.73 7.90
N GLY A 4 47.41 -18.36 6.73
CA GLY A 4 46.63 -18.00 5.56
C GLY A 4 45.16 -18.37 5.78
N ALA A 5 44.28 -17.38 5.66
CA ALA A 5 42.85 -17.58 5.55
C ALA A 5 42.56 -18.30 4.23
N MET A 6 42.10 -19.55 4.30
CA MET A 6 41.52 -20.23 3.15
C MET A 6 40.08 -19.76 3.01
N ASP A 7 39.84 -18.98 1.96
CA ASP A 7 38.51 -18.65 1.47
C ASP A 7 37.89 -19.92 0.87
N MET A 8 36.94 -20.52 1.60
CA MET A 8 36.33 -21.80 1.25
C MET A 8 35.00 -21.54 0.55
N ALA A 9 35.05 -21.35 -0.76
CA ALA A 9 33.88 -21.42 -1.63
C ALA A 9 33.69 -22.87 -2.12
N PRO A 10 32.81 -23.70 -1.51
CA PRO A 10 32.55 -25.04 -2.03
C PRO A 10 31.95 -24.93 -3.44
N ALA A 11 32.58 -25.61 -4.40
CA ALA A 11 32.19 -25.66 -5.81
C ALA A 11 32.30 -24.34 -6.62
N GLY A 12 33.00 -23.31 -6.13
CA GLY A 12 33.26 -22.09 -6.90
C GLY A 12 32.03 -21.21 -7.15
N ILE A 13 30.93 -21.48 -6.44
CA ILE A 13 29.75 -20.64 -6.41
C ILE A 13 29.97 -19.65 -5.26
N ALA A 14 29.93 -18.35 -5.57
CA ALA A 14 30.01 -17.32 -4.55
C ALA A 14 28.85 -17.50 -3.57
N LEU A 15 29.19 -17.69 -2.30
CA LEU A 15 28.21 -17.67 -1.22
C LEU A 15 27.65 -16.26 -1.10
N ALA A 16 26.41 -16.12 -0.65
CA ALA A 16 25.85 -14.81 -0.34
C ALA A 16 26.71 -14.16 0.75
N GLU A 17 27.20 -12.94 0.50
CA GLU A 17 27.93 -12.17 1.52
C GLU A 17 26.96 -11.71 2.61
N GLY A 18 27.29 -11.99 3.88
CA GLY A 18 26.50 -11.54 5.01
C GLY A 18 26.58 -10.05 5.24
N GLY A 19 25.53 -9.50 5.87
CA GLY A 19 25.53 -8.16 6.44
C GLY A 19 25.69 -8.24 7.96
N ASP A 20 26.39 -7.27 8.57
CA ASP A 20 26.53 -7.18 10.03
C ASP A 20 25.13 -7.11 10.71
N ASP A 21 24.87 -8.05 11.62
CA ASP A 21 23.65 -8.16 12.42
C ASP A 21 23.87 -7.70 13.88
N ARG A 22 22.79 -7.37 14.58
CA ARG A 22 22.73 -6.89 15.98
C ARG A 22 23.25 -7.89 17.02
N ASP A 23 23.30 -9.18 16.70
CA ASP A 23 23.70 -10.26 17.62
C ASP A 23 25.06 -10.91 17.30
N GLY A 24 25.71 -10.48 16.21
CA GLY A 24 27.03 -10.97 15.80
C GLY A 24 27.03 -12.30 15.05
N LEU A 25 25.88 -12.76 14.53
CA LEU A 25 25.79 -13.91 13.62
C LEU A 25 25.60 -13.45 12.17
N GLU A 26 26.40 -13.99 11.26
CA GLU A 26 26.29 -13.72 9.82
C GLU A 26 25.04 -14.43 9.27
N MET A 27 24.02 -13.66 8.85
CA MET A 27 22.78 -14.20 8.28
C MET A 27 22.73 -13.99 6.77
N ASP A 28 22.22 -15.00 6.06
CA ASP A 28 22.06 -14.96 4.60
C ASP A 28 21.23 -13.74 4.16
N VAL A 29 21.79 -12.95 3.25
CA VAL A 29 21.13 -11.79 2.66
C VAL A 29 20.51 -12.17 1.32
N LEU A 30 19.20 -11.98 1.19
CA LEU A 30 18.47 -12.25 -0.06
C LEU A 30 18.03 -10.93 -0.72
N HIS A 31 18.55 -10.65 -1.91
CA HIS A 31 18.14 -9.48 -2.69
C HIS A 31 16.92 -9.79 -3.57
N LEU A 32 15.83 -9.03 -3.39
CA LEU A 32 14.57 -9.22 -4.12
C LEU A 32 14.06 -7.92 -4.73
N ARG A 33 13.14 -8.07 -5.69
CA ARG A 33 12.28 -7.01 -6.18
C ARG A 33 10.83 -7.43 -6.03
N LEU A 34 10.07 -6.66 -5.25
CA LEU A 34 8.64 -6.84 -5.07
C LEU A 34 7.90 -5.95 -6.08
N GLY A 35 6.85 -6.49 -6.72
CA GLY A 35 6.11 -5.80 -7.77
C GLY A 35 6.78 -5.90 -9.16
N PRO A 36 6.23 -5.25 -10.19
CA PRO A 36 5.05 -4.39 -10.16
C PRO A 36 3.71 -5.13 -10.35
N VAL A 37 3.74 -6.45 -10.49
CA VAL A 37 2.58 -7.30 -10.84
C VAL A 37 2.17 -8.28 -9.74
N LEU A 38 2.56 -8.01 -8.49
CA LEU A 38 2.16 -8.85 -7.36
C LEU A 38 0.65 -8.72 -7.10
N CYS A 39 0.00 -9.80 -6.66
CA CYS A 39 -1.40 -9.73 -6.25
C CYS A 39 -1.58 -8.77 -5.06
N TYR A 40 -2.61 -7.93 -5.14
CA TYR A 40 -2.97 -6.92 -4.13
C TYR A 40 -1.83 -5.93 -3.86
N TRP A 41 -1.16 -5.53 -4.94
CA TRP A 41 -0.02 -4.62 -4.93
C TRP A 41 -0.32 -3.42 -5.83
N PRO A 42 0.11 -2.19 -5.45
CA PRO A 42 -0.07 -1.03 -6.30
C PRO A 42 0.57 -1.24 -7.67
N ALA A 43 -0.21 -1.04 -8.74
CA ALA A 43 0.26 -1.27 -10.10
C ALA A 43 1.54 -0.46 -10.37
N GLY A 44 2.54 -1.02 -11.04
CA GLY A 44 3.75 -0.26 -11.39
C GLY A 44 4.71 0.03 -10.23
N LEU A 45 4.31 -0.12 -8.95
CA LEU A 45 5.21 0.05 -7.81
C LEU A 45 6.24 -1.07 -7.77
N VAL A 46 7.52 -0.73 -7.64
CA VAL A 46 8.61 -1.67 -7.40
C VAL A 46 9.28 -1.32 -6.09
N VAL A 47 9.47 -2.32 -5.24
CA VAL A 47 10.31 -2.20 -4.03
C VAL A 47 11.49 -3.16 -4.17
N ARG A 48 12.69 -2.61 -4.34
CA ARG A 48 13.94 -3.38 -4.27
C ARG A 48 14.34 -3.46 -2.82
N CYS A 49 14.55 -4.67 -2.30
CA CYS A 49 14.92 -4.86 -0.91
C CYS A 49 16.00 -5.93 -0.74
N SER A 50 16.65 -5.90 0.41
CA SER A 50 17.43 -7.01 0.95
C SER A 50 16.70 -7.59 2.15
N LEU A 51 16.44 -8.89 2.12
CA LEU A 51 15.88 -9.63 3.23
C LEU A 51 16.99 -10.28 4.04
N GLN A 52 16.76 -10.31 5.34
CA GLN A 52 17.54 -11.01 6.35
C GLN A 52 16.53 -11.92 7.06
N GLY A 53 16.49 -13.19 6.65
CA GLY A 53 15.34 -14.06 6.95
C GLY A 53 14.07 -13.57 6.25
N ASP A 54 13.03 -13.22 7.01
CA ASP A 54 11.79 -12.61 6.51
C ASP A 54 11.75 -11.09 6.65
N VAL A 55 12.74 -10.49 7.31
CA VAL A 55 12.80 -9.05 7.63
C VAL A 55 13.47 -8.25 6.52
N LEU A 56 12.88 -7.10 6.16
CA LEU A 56 13.45 -6.14 5.22
C LEU A 56 14.54 -5.30 5.90
N ALA A 57 15.81 -5.58 5.61
CA ALA A 57 16.94 -4.83 6.15
C ALA A 57 17.19 -3.49 5.42
N ARG A 58 17.03 -3.47 4.09
CA ARG A 58 17.10 -2.27 3.26
C ARG A 58 16.01 -2.30 2.21
N ALA A 59 15.50 -1.13 1.84
CA ALA A 59 14.50 -0.98 0.80
C ALA A 59 14.75 0.29 -0.04
N GLU A 60 14.41 0.21 -1.32
CA GLU A 60 14.30 1.32 -2.26
C GLU A 60 13.01 1.15 -3.03
N ALA A 61 12.29 2.23 -3.34
CA ALA A 61 11.01 2.17 -4.02
C ALA A 61 10.94 3.15 -5.19
N TRP A 62 10.30 2.73 -6.28
CA TRP A 62 9.99 3.57 -7.44
C TRP A 62 8.76 3.05 -8.18
N VAL A 63 8.15 3.89 -9.02
CA VAL A 63 7.05 3.49 -9.91
C VAL A 63 7.60 3.36 -11.33
N VAL A 64 7.31 2.25 -12.00
CA VAL A 64 7.67 2.03 -13.40
C VAL A 64 6.89 3.01 -14.27
N ASP A 65 7.59 3.66 -15.21
CA ASP A 65 7.02 4.66 -16.11
C ASP A 65 6.34 5.82 -15.35
N SER A 66 7.01 6.34 -14.33
CA SER A 66 6.58 7.51 -13.55
C SER A 66 6.63 8.82 -14.36
N ASN A 67 6.50 8.74 -15.69
CA ASN A 67 6.39 9.92 -16.53
C ASN A 67 5.01 10.54 -16.26
N SER A 68 4.96 11.34 -15.20
CA SER A 68 3.85 12.18 -14.80
C SER A 68 3.57 13.17 -15.93
N GLY A 69 2.90 12.71 -16.98
CA GLY A 69 2.40 13.59 -18.02
C GLY A 69 1.52 14.63 -17.33
N ASN A 70 1.90 15.90 -17.45
CA ASN A 70 1.13 17.07 -17.05
C ASN A 70 -0.14 17.21 -17.92
N GLY A 71 -0.92 16.14 -18.02
CA GLY A 71 -2.23 16.17 -18.65
C GLY A 71 -3.19 16.90 -17.72
N ASN A 72 -3.95 17.85 -18.27
CA ASN A 72 -5.07 18.44 -17.57
C ASN A 72 -5.99 17.32 -17.09
N SER A 73 -6.02 17.14 -15.78
CA SER A 73 -6.87 16.16 -15.12
C SER A 73 -8.32 16.57 -15.34
N THR A 74 -9.07 15.78 -16.11
CA THR A 74 -10.52 15.96 -16.15
C THR A 74 -11.08 15.76 -14.75
N PRO A 75 -12.10 16.53 -14.32
CA PRO A 75 -12.73 16.32 -13.02
C PRO A 75 -13.21 14.87 -12.93
N GLU A 76 -12.72 14.15 -11.93
CA GLU A 76 -13.13 12.77 -11.72
C GLU A 76 -14.53 12.72 -11.15
N ARG A 77 -15.34 11.81 -11.69
CA ARG A 77 -16.65 11.52 -11.14
C ARG A 77 -16.46 10.96 -9.73
N GLN A 78 -17.22 11.46 -8.76
CA GLN A 78 -17.13 11.03 -7.36
C GLN A 78 -17.30 9.52 -7.19
N ASP A 79 -18.16 8.90 -8.01
CA ASP A 79 -18.35 7.45 -8.03
C ASP A 79 -17.05 6.70 -8.38
N HIS A 80 -16.22 7.25 -9.27
CA HIS A 80 -14.93 6.66 -9.62
C HIS A 80 -13.91 6.83 -8.48
N VAL A 81 -13.92 7.97 -7.79
CA VAL A 81 -13.07 8.18 -6.60
C VAL A 81 -13.44 7.20 -5.49
N ALA A 82 -14.74 7.04 -5.21
CA ALA A 82 -15.24 6.07 -4.25
C ALA A 82 -14.92 4.62 -4.67
N ALA A 83 -15.04 4.29 -5.96
CA ALA A 83 -14.66 2.99 -6.49
C ALA A 83 -13.16 2.68 -6.30
N ARG A 84 -12.25 3.65 -6.50
CA ARG A 84 -10.81 3.47 -6.24
C ARG A 84 -10.51 3.22 -4.77
N HIS A 85 -11.19 3.94 -3.86
CA HIS A 85 -11.07 3.62 -2.44
C HIS A 85 -11.52 2.19 -2.14
N CYS A 86 -12.55 1.68 -2.82
CA CYS A 86 -12.96 0.29 -2.69
C CYS A 86 -11.86 -0.69 -3.17
N ASP A 87 -11.15 -0.40 -4.28
CA ASP A 87 -10.05 -1.25 -4.75
C ASP A 87 -8.94 -1.38 -3.69
N HIS A 88 -8.51 -0.27 -3.09
CA HIS A 88 -7.50 -0.33 -2.03
C HIS A 88 -7.99 -1.06 -0.76
N VAL A 89 -9.30 -0.98 -0.46
CA VAL A 89 -9.92 -1.75 0.63
C VAL A 89 -9.94 -3.25 0.30
N VAL A 90 -10.21 -3.62 -0.96
CA VAL A 90 -10.11 -5.01 -1.44
C VAL A 90 -8.70 -5.55 -1.22
N ASP A 91 -7.67 -4.80 -1.62
CA ASP A 91 -6.28 -5.22 -1.51
C ASP A 91 -5.88 -5.52 -0.06
N LEU A 92 -6.15 -4.57 0.85
CA LEU A 92 -5.80 -4.74 2.26
C LEU A 92 -6.59 -5.88 2.92
N LEU A 93 -7.90 -5.99 2.65
CA LEU A 93 -8.73 -7.05 3.24
C LEU A 93 -8.39 -8.44 2.69
N ALA A 94 -7.95 -8.54 1.44
CA ALA A 94 -7.49 -9.80 0.86
C ALA A 94 -6.17 -10.23 1.51
N LEU A 95 -5.22 -9.32 1.68
CA LEU A 95 -3.95 -9.58 2.37
C LEU A 95 -4.14 -9.91 3.86
N ALA A 96 -5.08 -9.24 4.53
CA ALA A 96 -5.45 -9.52 5.93
C ALA A 96 -6.24 -10.83 6.10
N GLY A 97 -6.42 -11.62 5.04
CA GLY A 97 -7.09 -12.92 5.11
C GLY A 97 -8.60 -12.84 5.32
N TRP A 98 -9.26 -11.74 4.92
CA TRP A 98 -10.71 -11.57 5.05
C TRP A 98 -11.45 -11.50 3.70
N PRO A 99 -11.45 -12.60 2.91
CA PRO A 99 -11.93 -12.60 1.53
C PRO A 99 -13.42 -12.23 1.39
N ARG A 100 -14.25 -12.54 2.40
CA ARG A 100 -15.67 -12.19 2.39
C ARG A 100 -15.90 -10.68 2.51
N ALA A 101 -15.08 -9.97 3.30
CA ALA A 101 -15.17 -8.53 3.40
C ALA A 101 -14.60 -7.85 2.14
N ALA A 102 -13.50 -8.39 1.59
CA ALA A 102 -12.97 -7.96 0.29
C ALA A 102 -14.01 -8.14 -0.84
N ALA A 103 -14.80 -9.22 -0.83
CA ALA A 103 -15.87 -9.42 -1.80
C ALA A 103 -16.97 -8.33 -1.69
N ILE A 104 -17.34 -7.91 -0.48
CA ILE A 104 -18.32 -6.81 -0.29
C ILE A 104 -17.77 -5.50 -0.86
N ALA A 105 -16.50 -5.18 -0.60
CA ALA A 105 -15.85 -3.99 -1.16
C ALA A 105 -15.80 -4.04 -2.70
N ARG A 106 -15.53 -5.21 -3.28
CA ARG A 106 -15.55 -5.42 -4.74
C ARG A 106 -16.94 -5.21 -5.33
N THR A 107 -17.99 -5.77 -4.71
CA THR A 107 -19.37 -5.55 -5.15
C THR A 107 -19.78 -4.10 -5.01
N ALA A 108 -19.34 -3.40 -3.96
CA ALA A 108 -19.58 -1.96 -3.81
C ALA A 108 -18.95 -1.18 -4.95
N ARG A 109 -17.69 -1.45 -5.28
CA ARG A 109 -16.99 -0.86 -6.44
C ARG A 109 -17.76 -1.10 -7.74
N ASP A 110 -18.14 -2.34 -8.02
CA ASP A 110 -18.82 -2.71 -9.26
C ASP A 110 -20.18 -1.99 -9.39
N ALA A 111 -20.91 -1.85 -8.28
CA ALA A 111 -22.15 -1.09 -8.21
C ALA A 111 -21.92 0.41 -8.44
N LEU A 112 -20.86 1.00 -7.88
CA LEU A 112 -20.51 2.40 -8.09
C LEU A 112 -20.14 2.71 -9.54
N LEU A 113 -19.45 1.79 -10.22
CA LEU A 113 -19.05 1.96 -11.62
C LEU A 113 -20.20 1.68 -12.60
N SER A 114 -21.06 0.72 -12.30
CA SER A 114 -22.13 0.27 -13.22
C SER A 114 -23.43 1.05 -13.01
N GLU A 115 -23.81 1.33 -11.76
CA GLU A 115 -25.10 1.88 -11.36
C GLU A 115 -24.96 2.97 -10.28
N PRO A 116 -24.22 4.06 -10.55
CA PRO A 116 -23.87 5.06 -9.53
C PRO A 116 -25.07 5.68 -8.80
N ASN A 117 -26.22 5.81 -9.49
CA ASN A 117 -27.43 6.45 -8.95
C ASN A 117 -28.35 5.47 -8.18
N ALA A 118 -28.06 4.17 -8.15
CA ALA A 118 -28.97 3.16 -7.59
C ALA A 118 -28.93 3.06 -6.05
N GLY A 119 -28.00 3.76 -5.39
CA GLY A 119 -27.82 3.71 -3.93
C GLY A 119 -27.27 2.39 -3.37
N HIS A 120 -27.12 1.37 -4.22
CA HIS A 120 -26.62 0.05 -3.83
C HIS A 120 -25.15 0.09 -3.36
N GLY A 121 -24.28 0.80 -4.08
CA GLY A 121 -22.88 1.03 -3.71
C GLY A 121 -22.71 1.63 -2.31
N PRO A 122 -23.32 2.80 -2.02
CA PRO A 122 -23.32 3.38 -0.67
C PRO A 122 -23.80 2.41 0.43
N SER A 123 -24.89 1.68 0.20
CA SER A 123 -25.43 0.72 1.19
C SER A 123 -24.47 -0.43 1.50
N LEU A 124 -23.72 -0.89 0.50
CA LEU A 124 -22.68 -1.92 0.69
C LEU A 124 -21.49 -1.37 1.48
N LEU A 125 -21.10 -0.10 1.26
CA LEU A 125 -20.06 0.56 2.05
C LEU A 125 -20.45 0.70 3.52
N ASP A 126 -21.68 1.11 3.81
CA ASP A 126 -22.19 1.19 5.19
C ASP A 126 -22.18 -0.19 5.89
N THR A 127 -22.59 -1.22 5.15
CA THR A 127 -22.57 -2.60 5.61
C THR A 127 -21.14 -3.05 5.91
N LEU A 128 -20.20 -2.74 5.03
CA LEU A 128 -18.79 -3.06 5.21
C LEU A 128 -18.21 -2.32 6.42
N HIS A 129 -18.40 -1.00 6.50
CA HIS A 129 -17.93 -0.16 7.61
C HIS A 129 -18.41 -0.71 8.95
N GLY A 130 -19.70 -1.07 9.05
CA GLY A 130 -20.27 -1.69 10.24
C GLY A 130 -19.68 -3.07 10.59
N LYS A 131 -19.24 -3.86 9.61
CA LYS A 131 -18.55 -5.14 9.84
C LYS A 131 -17.13 -4.92 10.36
N LEU A 132 -16.40 -3.99 9.75
CA LEU A 132 -15.02 -3.69 10.15
C LEU A 132 -14.96 -3.19 11.59
N ARG A 133 -15.79 -2.20 11.94
CA ARG A 133 -15.85 -1.64 13.30
C ARG A 133 -16.18 -2.65 14.40
N ARG A 134 -16.87 -3.74 14.06
CA ARG A 134 -17.24 -4.80 15.01
C ARG A 134 -16.20 -5.93 15.08
N SER A 135 -15.23 -5.97 14.17
CA SER A 135 -14.26 -7.07 14.09
C SER A 135 -13.05 -6.82 14.98
N ARG A 136 -13.06 -7.44 16.17
CA ARG A 136 -11.92 -7.39 17.09
C ARG A 136 -10.68 -8.10 16.53
N VAL A 137 -10.88 -9.21 15.82
CA VAL A 137 -9.80 -9.99 15.21
C VAL A 137 -9.08 -9.15 14.16
N LEU A 138 -9.83 -8.50 13.26
CA LEU A 138 -9.21 -7.63 12.25
C LEU A 138 -8.45 -6.48 12.93
N ARG A 139 -9.09 -5.81 13.90
CA ARG A 139 -8.44 -4.73 14.65
C ARG A 139 -7.14 -5.18 15.30
N TRP A 140 -7.09 -6.38 15.87
CA TRP A 140 -5.86 -6.93 16.44
C TRP A 140 -4.82 -7.28 15.38
N SER A 141 -5.22 -7.86 14.26
CA SER A 141 -4.29 -8.27 13.19
C SER A 141 -3.60 -7.11 12.47
N LEU A 142 -4.24 -5.93 12.44
CA LEU A 142 -3.73 -4.74 11.76
C LEU A 142 -3.16 -3.71 12.74
N ARG A 143 -3.19 -4.02 14.03
CA ARG A 143 -2.77 -3.11 15.09
C ARG A 143 -1.28 -2.85 15.01
N ASP A 144 -0.89 -1.61 15.24
CA ASP A 144 0.51 -1.18 15.36
C ASP A 144 1.37 -1.44 14.10
N ILE A 145 0.76 -1.93 13.01
CA ILE A 145 1.44 -2.07 11.72
C ILE A 145 1.60 -0.67 11.11
N THR A 146 2.86 -0.23 10.98
CA THR A 146 3.22 1.10 10.46
C THR A 146 2.38 2.17 11.15
N SER A 147 2.45 2.21 12.49
CA SER A 147 1.76 3.23 13.29
C SER A 147 2.48 4.57 13.12
N LEU A 148 1.75 5.58 12.63
CA LEU A 148 2.29 6.91 12.37
C LEU A 148 1.61 7.93 13.29
N THR A 149 2.43 8.78 13.92
CA THR A 149 1.90 9.98 14.57
C THR A 149 1.60 11.07 13.54
N VAL A 150 0.95 12.16 13.96
CA VAL A 150 0.77 13.33 13.09
C VAL A 150 2.12 13.96 12.78
N GLU A 151 3.00 13.98 13.78
CA GLU A 151 4.37 14.48 13.66
C GLU A 151 5.21 13.63 12.69
N ASP A 152 5.02 12.30 12.67
CA ASP A 152 5.65 11.43 11.67
C ASP A 152 5.13 11.75 10.26
N CYS A 153 3.82 11.97 10.12
CA CYS A 153 3.24 12.37 8.84
C CYS A 153 3.85 13.68 8.34
N ASP A 154 3.92 14.70 9.19
CA ASP A 154 4.50 16.00 8.85
C ASP A 154 5.98 15.88 8.46
N ARG A 155 6.75 15.13 9.26
CA ARG A 155 8.18 14.87 9.01
C ARG A 155 8.44 14.17 7.68
N LEU A 156 7.55 13.25 7.29
CA LEU A 156 7.63 12.49 6.05
C LEU A 156 6.90 13.15 4.87
N GLY A 157 6.25 14.30 5.09
CA GLY A 157 5.42 14.98 4.09
C GLY A 157 4.16 14.20 3.68
N LEU A 158 3.72 13.26 4.52
CA LEU A 158 2.53 12.45 4.29
C LEU A 158 1.26 13.20 4.73
N PRO A 159 0.10 12.90 4.12
CA PRO A 159 -1.17 13.44 4.60
C PRO A 159 -1.45 13.02 6.04
N SER A 160 -1.98 13.93 6.86
CA SER A 160 -2.38 13.63 8.25
C SER A 160 -3.41 12.50 8.36
N ALA A 161 -4.16 12.21 7.28
CA ALA A 161 -5.05 11.06 7.18
C ALA A 161 -4.34 9.69 7.27
N PHE A 162 -3.00 9.65 7.18
CA PHE A 162 -2.20 8.42 7.36
C PHE A 162 -1.84 8.14 8.82
N ALA A 163 -2.08 9.10 9.73
CA ALA A 163 -1.86 8.91 11.15
C ALA A 163 -2.70 7.74 11.70
N GLY A 164 -2.15 7.04 12.69
CA GLY A 164 -2.66 5.77 13.20
C GLY A 164 -1.98 4.56 12.55
N ASP A 165 -2.55 3.38 12.79
CA ASP A 165 -2.07 2.13 12.23
C ASP A 165 -2.81 1.72 10.95
N CYS A 166 -2.49 0.55 10.40
CA CYS A 166 -3.17 0.00 9.22
C CYS A 166 -4.69 -0.12 9.37
N TYR A 167 -5.20 -0.39 10.58
CA TYR A 167 -6.64 -0.48 10.82
C TYR A 167 -7.29 0.90 10.79
N ASP A 168 -6.67 1.90 11.41
CA ASP A 168 -7.18 3.27 11.41
C ASP A 168 -7.21 3.84 9.98
N ARG A 169 -6.16 3.60 9.18
CA ARG A 169 -6.12 3.97 7.75
C ARG A 169 -7.20 3.26 6.92
N LEU A 170 -7.49 1.98 7.21
CA LEU A 170 -8.57 1.24 6.55
C LEU A 170 -9.94 1.90 6.81
N LEU A 171 -10.23 2.28 8.06
CA LEU A 171 -11.48 2.95 8.40
C LEU A 171 -11.56 4.34 7.75
N ALA A 172 -10.50 5.13 7.85
CA ALA A 172 -10.41 6.45 7.23
C ALA A 172 -10.69 6.38 5.73
N ARG A 173 -10.21 5.34 5.04
CA ARG A 173 -10.45 5.15 3.60
C ARG A 173 -11.91 4.90 3.24
N ILE A 174 -12.64 4.17 4.08
CA ILE A 174 -14.08 3.95 3.85
C ILE A 174 -14.84 5.24 4.13
N ASP A 175 -14.45 5.99 5.14
CA ASP A 175 -15.02 7.31 5.42
C ASP A 175 -14.77 8.26 4.24
N MET A 176 -13.58 8.22 3.61
CA MET A 176 -13.30 8.95 2.38
C MET A 176 -14.22 8.53 1.23
N ALA A 177 -14.40 7.22 1.01
CA ALA A 177 -15.32 6.73 -0.03
C ALA A 177 -16.76 7.22 0.19
N GLN A 178 -17.26 7.21 1.42
CA GLN A 178 -18.59 7.71 1.77
C GLN A 178 -18.70 9.22 1.57
N ARG A 179 -17.67 9.99 1.96
CA ARG A 179 -17.64 11.45 1.79
C ARG A 179 -17.57 11.88 0.33
N ALA A 180 -16.90 11.10 -0.52
CA ALA A 180 -16.90 11.30 -1.97
C ALA A 180 -18.33 11.24 -2.51
N LEU A 181 -19.12 10.27 -2.06
CA LEU A 181 -20.51 10.07 -2.51
C LEU A 181 -21.47 11.14 -1.94
N SER A 182 -21.19 11.69 -0.76
CA SER A 182 -22.01 12.73 -0.15
C SER A 182 -21.72 14.14 -0.66
N ASN A 183 -20.89 14.30 -1.71
CA ASN A 183 -20.45 15.60 -2.24
C ASN A 183 -19.87 16.53 -1.15
N SER A 184 -19.31 15.97 -0.08
CA SER A 184 -18.93 16.73 1.13
C SER A 184 -17.44 17.10 1.19
N LEU A 185 -16.65 16.80 0.15
CA LEU A 185 -15.22 17.10 0.07
C LEU A 185 -14.86 17.65 -1.31
N GLU A 186 -13.87 18.54 -1.32
CA GLU A 186 -13.28 19.04 -2.57
C GLU A 186 -12.47 17.93 -3.26
N PRO A 187 -12.51 17.81 -4.60
CA PRO A 187 -11.82 16.75 -5.34
C PRO A 187 -10.30 16.62 -5.07
N SER A 188 -9.66 17.69 -4.60
CA SER A 188 -8.24 17.73 -4.27
C SER A 188 -7.88 17.00 -2.97
N GLU A 189 -8.80 16.85 -2.02
CA GLU A 189 -8.52 16.24 -0.71
C GLU A 189 -8.39 14.70 -0.77
N PHE A 190 -8.86 14.10 -1.86
CA PHE A 190 -8.71 12.66 -2.12
C PHE A 190 -7.33 12.27 -2.68
N HIS A 191 -6.57 13.25 -3.15
CA HIS A 191 -5.36 13.01 -3.91
C HIS A 191 -4.13 13.07 -3.01
N VAL A 192 -3.70 11.88 -2.57
CA VAL A 192 -2.38 11.72 -1.98
C VAL A 192 -1.33 11.85 -3.09
N ASN A 193 -0.34 12.72 -2.91
CA ASN A 193 0.80 12.77 -3.83
C ASN A 193 1.59 11.46 -3.70
N PHE A 194 1.36 10.52 -4.62
CA PHE A 194 1.97 9.19 -4.59
C PHE A 194 3.50 9.26 -4.58
N THR A 195 4.10 10.30 -5.17
CA THR A 195 5.55 10.51 -5.18
C THR A 195 6.09 10.66 -3.76
N THR A 196 5.39 11.42 -2.90
CA THR A 196 5.78 11.59 -1.50
C THR A 196 5.66 10.28 -0.74
N VAL A 197 4.59 9.53 -0.98
CA VAL A 197 4.40 8.20 -0.35
C VAL A 197 5.50 7.23 -0.75
N VAL A 198 5.81 7.14 -2.05
CA VAL A 198 6.86 6.28 -2.59
C VAL A 198 8.24 6.67 -2.04
N THR A 199 8.50 7.96 -1.85
CA THR A 199 9.74 8.46 -1.23
C THR A 199 9.87 8.05 0.23
N ALA A 200 8.76 8.01 0.98
CA ALA A 200 8.75 7.60 2.38
C ALA A 200 8.79 6.07 2.58
N LEU A 201 8.44 5.27 1.55
CA LEU A 201 8.32 3.81 1.67
C LEU A 201 9.54 3.12 2.31
N PRO A 202 10.79 3.40 1.93
CA PRO A 202 11.96 2.77 2.54
C PRO A 202 11.99 2.87 4.07
N GLU A 203 11.63 4.04 4.61
CA GLU A 203 11.59 4.26 6.06
C GLU A 203 10.40 3.53 6.70
N LEU A 204 9.25 3.49 6.02
CA LEU A 204 8.03 2.87 6.53
C LEU A 204 8.08 1.34 6.58
N VAL A 205 8.89 0.70 5.73
CA VAL A 205 8.92 -0.77 5.59
C VAL A 205 10.21 -1.41 6.10
N GLY A 206 11.24 -0.61 6.42
CA GLY A 206 12.47 -1.10 7.00
C GLY A 206 12.23 -1.75 8.36
N GLY A 207 12.79 -2.94 8.58
CA GLY A 207 12.63 -3.71 9.81
C GLY A 207 11.30 -4.47 9.93
N LEU A 208 10.42 -4.39 8.92
CA LEU A 208 9.20 -5.21 8.87
C LEU A 208 9.47 -6.55 8.20
N ASP A 209 8.71 -7.57 8.58
CA ASP A 209 8.65 -8.80 7.80
C ASP A 209 7.91 -8.59 6.47
N LEU A 210 8.15 -9.49 5.50
CA LEU A 210 7.57 -9.40 4.16
C LEU A 210 6.03 -9.32 4.14
N ALA A 211 5.32 -10.04 5.02
CA ALA A 211 3.86 -9.99 5.05
C ALA A 211 3.37 -8.65 5.59
N THR A 212 3.99 -8.16 6.66
CA THR A 212 3.71 -6.86 7.26
C THR A 212 4.03 -5.71 6.30
N THR A 213 5.12 -5.78 5.52
CA THR A 213 5.41 -4.84 4.43
C THR A 213 4.27 -4.76 3.41
N ARG A 214 3.70 -5.91 3.01
CA ARG A 214 2.59 -5.91 2.03
C ARG A 214 1.34 -5.26 2.62
N LEU A 215 1.02 -5.53 3.88
CA LEU A 215 -0.08 -4.88 4.59
C LEU A 215 0.13 -3.37 4.71
N ALA A 216 1.35 -2.95 5.09
CA ALA A 216 1.72 -1.55 5.19
C ALA A 216 1.50 -0.82 3.86
N ILE A 217 2.05 -1.34 2.76
CA ILE A 217 1.93 -0.75 1.41
C ILE A 217 0.46 -0.69 0.97
N ALA A 218 -0.31 -1.77 1.15
CA ALA A 218 -1.73 -1.77 0.80
C ALA A 218 -2.54 -0.75 1.63
N SER A 219 -2.18 -0.56 2.90
CA SER A 219 -2.81 0.44 3.77
C SER A 219 -2.56 1.88 3.33
N LEU A 220 -1.51 2.16 2.56
CA LEU A 220 -1.22 3.51 2.05
C LEU A 220 -2.08 3.88 0.84
N GLY A 221 -2.67 2.90 0.13
CA GLY A 221 -3.58 3.17 -0.99
C GLY A 221 -2.92 3.97 -2.11
N ILE A 222 -1.74 3.53 -2.51
CA ILE A 222 -0.94 4.18 -3.56
C ILE A 222 -1.68 4.00 -4.89
N ASP A 223 -2.16 5.10 -5.46
CA ASP A 223 -2.71 5.14 -6.82
C ASP A 223 -1.61 5.58 -7.79
N THR A 224 -1.28 4.68 -8.72
CA THR A 224 -0.25 4.87 -9.74
C THR A 224 -0.84 5.00 -11.15
N ALA A 225 -2.18 4.94 -11.28
CA ALA A 225 -2.82 4.97 -12.58
C ALA A 225 -2.53 6.31 -13.28
N PRO A 226 -2.01 6.30 -14.53
CA PRO A 226 -1.78 7.51 -15.28
C PRO A 226 -3.11 8.20 -15.55
N ARG A 227 -3.20 9.49 -15.22
CA ARG A 227 -4.37 10.31 -15.53
C ARG A 227 -4.44 10.48 -17.04
N HIS A 228 -5.32 9.72 -17.69
CA HIS A 228 -5.52 9.84 -19.12
C HIS A 228 -5.97 11.27 -19.46
N ALA A 229 -5.18 11.97 -20.27
CA ALA A 229 -5.68 13.10 -21.01
C ALA A 229 -6.79 12.57 -21.93
N GLY A 230 -8.02 13.04 -21.74
CA GLY A 230 -9.10 12.78 -22.68
C GLY A 230 -8.72 13.32 -24.05
N GLY A 231 -8.15 12.47 -24.91
CA GLY A 231 -7.93 12.77 -26.30
C GLY A 231 -9.30 12.92 -26.96
N ARG A 232 -9.75 14.17 -27.11
CA ARG A 232 -10.78 14.51 -28.11
C ARG A 232 -10.16 14.28 -29.48
N ASN A 233 -10.39 13.10 -30.06
CA ASN A 233 -10.19 12.86 -31.48
C ASN A 233 -11.52 12.45 -32.10
N GLY A 234 -12.00 13.29 -33.02
CA GLY A 234 -12.92 12.95 -34.12
C GLY A 234 -14.38 12.85 -33.75
#